data_AF-A0A0A9WPD3-F1
#
_entry.id   AF-A0A0A9WPD3-F1
#
_cell.length_a   1.000
_cell.length_b   1.000
_cell.length_c   1.000
_cell.angle_alpha   90.00
_cell.angle_beta   90.00
_cell.angle_gamma   90.00
#
_symmetry.space_group_name_H-M   'P 1'
#
loop_
_entity.id
_entity.type
_entity.pdbx_description
1 polymer ?
#
loop_
_entity_poly.entity_id
_entity_poly.type
_entity_poly.pdbx_seq_one_letter_code
_entity_poly.pdbx_strand_id
1 'polypeptide(L)'
;PLLTQMPGVAWEYFNPGDAFIIDTKDVVFVWSGRYANSMEKLQAAKMATQFKEERNALSIVFVDDGKENELTIPEQTLLGYYLELSPLAKRVMAERSEDDTKVENGTRSSLKLYRCSDADGIYKVVEVKTGNLEQSDLIPAVMPSLNVFLRMFC
;
A
#
# COMPACT_ATOMS: atom_id res chain seq x y z
N PRO A 1 -5.57 7.49 -4.39
CA PRO A 1 -4.82 6.26 -4.08
C PRO A 1 -5.31 5.60 -2.79
N LEU A 2 -6.08 4.53 -2.97
CA LEU A 2 -6.27 3.52 -1.93
C LEU A 2 -5.05 2.61 -1.86
N LEU A 3 -4.69 2.19 -0.65
CA LEU A 3 -3.67 1.17 -0.44
C LEU A 3 -4.37 -0.16 -0.19
N THR A 4 -4.11 -1.15 -1.06
CA THR A 4 -4.74 -2.47 -0.98
C THR A 4 -3.66 -3.55 -0.91
N GLN A 5 -3.79 -4.47 0.03
CA GLN A 5 -2.89 -5.62 0.14
C GLN A 5 -3.27 -6.68 -0.89
N MET A 6 -2.30 -7.12 -1.70
CA MET A 6 -2.47 -8.21 -2.65
C MET A 6 -2.26 -9.58 -1.99
N PRO A 7 -2.85 -10.67 -2.54
CA PRO A 7 -2.70 -12.02 -1.98
C PRO A 7 -1.26 -12.53 -1.91
N GLY A 8 -0.38 -12.04 -2.78
CA GLY A 8 1.03 -12.38 -2.80
C GLY A 8 1.86 -11.51 -3.74
N VAL A 9 3.15 -11.81 -3.86
CA VAL A 9 4.09 -11.14 -4.77
C VAL A 9 4.20 -11.99 -6.04
N ALA A 10 3.38 -11.69 -7.04
CA ALA A 10 3.38 -12.37 -8.33
C ALA A 10 2.86 -11.43 -9.42
N TRP A 11 3.40 -11.55 -10.64
CA TRP A 11 3.07 -10.64 -11.76
C TRP A 11 1.58 -10.56 -12.07
N GLU A 12 0.80 -11.61 -11.80
CA GLU A 12 -0.66 -11.62 -12.00
C GLU A 12 -1.40 -10.54 -11.19
N TYR A 13 -0.82 -10.04 -10.10
CA TYR A 13 -1.38 -8.95 -9.28
C TYR A 13 -0.86 -7.56 -9.67
N PHE A 14 0.13 -7.50 -10.57
CA PHE A 14 0.71 -6.25 -11.04
C PHE A 14 -0.04 -5.78 -12.28
N ASN A 15 -0.05 -4.47 -12.49
CA ASN A 15 -0.50 -3.86 -13.72
C ASN A 15 0.35 -2.60 -14.01
N PRO A 16 0.49 -2.19 -15.29
CA PRO A 16 1.35 -1.07 -15.64
C PRO A 16 0.73 0.31 -15.32
N GLY A 17 -0.52 0.36 -14.86
CA GLY A 17 -1.25 1.56 -14.46
C GLY A 17 -1.01 2.00 -13.02
N ASP A 18 -0.46 1.12 -12.16
CA ASP A 18 -0.34 1.36 -10.72
C ASP A 18 1.10 1.37 -10.22
N ALA A 19 1.27 1.80 -8.96
CA ALA A 19 2.52 1.66 -8.20
C ALA A 19 2.35 0.64 -7.08
N PHE A 20 3.33 -0.25 -6.93
CA PHE A 20 3.31 -1.37 -5.99
C PHE A 20 4.47 -1.25 -5.01
N ILE A 21 4.24 -1.68 -3.76
CA ILE A 21 5.25 -1.74 -2.72
C ILE A 21 5.47 -3.20 -2.35
N ILE A 22 6.72 -3.65 -2.40
CA ILE A 22 7.13 -4.97 -1.96
C ILE A 22 7.92 -4.77 -0.66
N ASP A 23 7.24 -4.96 0.47
CA ASP A 23 7.85 -4.93 1.80
C ASP A 23 8.59 -6.24 2.06
N THR A 24 9.91 -6.20 2.07
CA THR A 24 10.76 -7.34 2.47
C THR A 24 11.38 -7.07 3.83
N LYS A 25 12.18 -8.00 4.35
CA LYS A 25 12.78 -7.85 5.68
C LYS A 25 13.74 -6.66 5.78
N ASP A 26 14.62 -6.51 4.80
CA ASP A 26 15.74 -5.57 4.88
C ASP A 26 15.64 -4.44 3.83
N VAL A 27 14.82 -4.61 2.79
CA VAL A 27 14.69 -3.66 1.67
C VAL A 27 13.21 -3.49 1.30
N VAL A 28 12.78 -2.26 1.06
CA VAL A 28 11.43 -1.98 0.53
C VAL A 28 11.57 -1.63 -0.96
N PHE A 29 10.92 -2.39 -1.85
CA PHE A 29 10.89 -2.04 -3.27
C PHE A 29 9.64 -1.25 -3.61
N VAL A 30 9.79 -0.19 -4.41
CA VAL A 30 8.69 0.55 -5.02
C VAL A 30 8.75 0.29 -6.52
N TRP A 31 7.85 -0.57 -7.01
CA TRP A 31 7.71 -0.82 -8.43
C TRP A 31 6.71 0.17 -9.03
N SER A 32 7.13 0.88 -10.08
CA SER A 32 6.35 1.94 -10.73
C SER A 32 5.92 1.49 -12.12
N GLY A 33 4.60 1.31 -12.31
CA GLY A 33 4.03 1.06 -13.62
C GLY A 33 4.36 2.19 -14.61
N ARG A 34 4.57 1.84 -15.88
CA ARG A 34 4.90 2.82 -16.94
C ARG A 34 3.79 3.86 -17.17
N TYR A 35 2.55 3.53 -16.82
CA TYR A 35 1.38 4.40 -16.94
C TYR A 35 0.90 4.93 -15.58
N ALA A 36 1.56 4.57 -14.47
CA ALA A 36 1.23 5.08 -13.15
C ALA A 36 1.39 6.59 -13.08
N ASN A 37 0.41 7.25 -12.48
CA ASN A 37 0.37 8.70 -12.40
C ASN A 37 1.28 9.23 -11.28
N SER A 38 1.56 10.53 -11.30
CA SER A 38 2.46 11.16 -10.33
C SER A 38 1.95 11.06 -8.89
N MET A 39 0.63 11.00 -8.68
CA MET A 39 0.03 10.92 -7.35
C MET A 39 0.22 9.52 -6.75
N GLU A 40 0.02 8.45 -7.52
CA GLU A 40 0.31 7.07 -7.13
C GLU A 40 1.78 6.89 -6.76
N LYS A 41 2.69 7.37 -7.62
CA LYS A 41 4.14 7.29 -7.37
C LYS A 41 4.54 8.03 -6.10
N LEU A 42 3.99 9.23 -5.89
CA LEU A 42 4.23 10.00 -4.66
C LEU A 42 3.70 9.27 -3.42
N GLN A 43 2.49 8.70 -3.51
CA GLN A 43 1.89 7.99 -2.38
C GLN A 43 2.65 6.71 -2.07
N ALA A 44 3.10 5.96 -3.08
CA ALA A 44 3.92 4.77 -2.92
C ALA A 44 5.26 5.11 -2.26
N ALA A 45 5.92 6.20 -2.66
CA ALA A 45 7.16 6.66 -2.03
C ALA A 45 6.98 7.04 -0.55
N LYS A 46 5.88 7.72 -0.21
CA LYS A 46 5.54 8.05 1.19
C LYS A 46 5.32 6.80 2.03
N MET A 47 4.55 5.85 1.52
CA MET A 47 4.27 4.58 2.20
C MET A 47 5.54 3.73 2.36
N ALA A 48 6.40 3.68 1.35
CA ALA A 48 7.67 2.97 1.45
C ALA A 48 8.60 3.58 2.52
N THR A 49 8.57 4.91 2.67
CA THR A 49 9.30 5.60 3.75
C THR A 49 8.76 5.18 5.12
N GLN A 50 7.43 5.15 5.27
CA GLN A 50 6.79 4.70 6.51
C GLN A 50 7.13 3.24 6.83
N PHE A 51 7.03 2.32 5.86
CA PHE A 51 7.38 0.91 6.07
C PHE A 51 8.85 0.71 6.41
N LYS A 52 9.75 1.47 5.77
CA LYS A 52 11.17 1.46 6.11
C LYS A 52 11.39 1.82 7.58
N GLU A 53 10.72 2.85 8.07
CA GLU A 53 10.83 3.30 9.47
C GLU A 53 10.23 2.29 10.44
N GLU A 54 9.02 1.77 10.16
CA GLU A 54 8.32 0.80 11.00
C GLU A 54 9.05 -0.54 11.11
N ARG A 55 9.69 -0.98 10.02
CA ARG A 55 10.45 -2.25 9.97
C ARG A 55 11.93 -2.10 10.21
N ASN A 56 12.43 -0.87 10.37
CA ASN A 56 13.85 -0.55 10.42
C ASN A 56 14.62 -1.15 9.22
N ALA A 57 14.01 -1.11 8.04
CA ALA A 57 14.62 -1.60 6.81
C ALA A 57 15.81 -0.72 6.41
N LEU A 58 16.80 -1.32 5.75
CA LEU A 58 18.07 -0.68 5.41
C LEU A 58 17.91 0.36 4.30
N SER A 59 17.11 0.05 3.27
CA SER A 59 16.97 0.90 2.09
C SER A 59 15.61 0.78 1.42
N ILE A 60 15.33 1.76 0.55
CA ILE A 60 14.21 1.73 -0.40
C ILE A 60 14.81 1.72 -1.81
N VAL A 61 14.29 0.85 -2.67
CA VAL A 61 14.73 0.70 -4.06
C VAL A 61 13.56 1.02 -4.98
N PHE A 62 13.74 1.95 -5.90
CA PHE A 62 12.73 2.30 -6.91
C PHE A 62 13.00 1.53 -8.20
N VAL A 63 11.96 0.91 -8.75
CA VAL A 63 12.04 0.05 -9.93
C VAL A 63 11.00 0.52 -10.94
N ASP A 64 11.41 0.97 -12.11
CA ASP A 64 10.47 1.29 -13.20
C ASP A 64 10.11 0.01 -13.97
N ASP A 65 8.85 -0.10 -14.41
CA ASP A 65 8.39 -1.14 -15.32
C ASP A 65 9.26 -1.22 -16.58
N GLY A 66 9.97 -2.35 -16.74
CA GLY A 66 10.84 -2.62 -17.87
C GLY A 66 12.32 -2.34 -17.59
N LYS A 67 12.64 -1.75 -16.44
CA LYS A 67 14.01 -1.46 -15.99
C LYS A 67 14.45 -2.34 -14.82
N GLU A 68 13.76 -3.46 -14.56
CA GLU A 68 14.13 -4.40 -13.50
C GLU A 68 15.55 -4.95 -13.69
N ASN A 69 16.02 -5.01 -14.94
CA ASN A 69 17.37 -5.47 -15.29
C ASN A 69 18.44 -4.38 -15.22
N GLU A 70 18.06 -3.13 -14.96
CA GLU A 70 18.99 -2.01 -14.77
C GLU A 70 19.40 -1.84 -13.30
N LEU A 71 18.77 -2.59 -12.39
CA LEU A 71 19.11 -2.62 -10.97
C LEU A 71 20.52 -3.17 -10.75
N THR A 72 21.11 -2.85 -9.59
CA THR A 72 22.37 -3.48 -9.20
C THR A 72 22.17 -4.99 -9.02
N ILE A 73 23.23 -5.79 -9.24
CA ILE A 73 23.15 -7.26 -9.11
C ILE A 73 22.56 -7.71 -7.76
N PRO A 74 22.93 -7.10 -6.60
CA PRO A 74 22.31 -7.46 -5.33
C PRO A 74 20.81 -7.18 -5.27
N GLU A 75 20.36 -6.01 -5.75
CA GLU A 75 18.94 -5.62 -5.76
C GLU A 75 18.15 -6.51 -6.72
N GLN A 76 18.68 -6.78 -7.91
CA GLN A 76 18.07 -7.66 -8.88
C GLN A 76 17.95 -9.10 -8.35
N THR A 77 18.98 -9.59 -7.67
CA THR A 77 18.96 -10.94 -7.05
C THR A 77 17.92 -11.02 -5.95
N LEU A 78 17.85 -10.00 -5.09
CA LEU A 78 16.89 -9.96 -3.99
C LEU A 78 15.46 -9.81 -4.50
N LEU A 79 15.21 -8.90 -5.44
CA LEU A 79 13.91 -8.76 -6.08
C LEU A 79 13.51 -10.05 -6.80
N GLY A 80 14.47 -10.66 -7.52
CA GLY A 80 14.31 -11.93 -8.23
C GLY A 80 13.95 -13.12 -7.34
N TYR A 81 14.32 -13.08 -6.07
CA TYR A 81 13.91 -14.09 -5.08
C TYR A 81 12.41 -13.99 -4.74
N TYR A 82 11.85 -12.78 -4.71
CA TYR A 82 10.43 -12.55 -4.40
C TYR A 82 9.53 -12.49 -5.64
N LEU A 83 10.07 -12.08 -6.78
CA LEU A 83 9.34 -11.85 -8.03
C LEU A 83 10.19 -12.32 -9.21
N GLU A 84 9.72 -13.33 -9.95
CA GLU A 84 10.49 -13.91 -11.05
C GLU A 84 10.67 -12.89 -12.19
N LEU A 85 11.88 -12.36 -12.39
CA LEU A 85 12.14 -11.28 -13.36
C LEU A 85 12.24 -11.74 -14.82
N SER A 86 11.91 -13.00 -15.12
CA SER A 86 11.98 -13.52 -16.49
C SER A 86 10.93 -12.84 -17.39
N PRO A 87 11.26 -12.54 -18.66
CA PRO A 87 10.27 -11.98 -19.59
C PRO A 87 9.06 -12.88 -19.81
N LEU A 88 9.18 -14.19 -19.58
CA LEU A 88 8.09 -15.15 -19.65
C LEU A 88 7.13 -14.99 -18.46
N ALA A 89 7.65 -14.91 -17.24
CA ALA A 89 6.85 -14.72 -16.04
C ALA A 89 6.08 -13.39 -16.10
N LYS A 90 6.69 -12.32 -16.62
CA LYS A 90 6.03 -11.01 -16.72
C LYS A 90 4.85 -10.96 -17.70
N ARG A 91 4.69 -11.95 -18.60
CA ARG A 91 3.57 -11.99 -19.56
C ARG A 91 2.20 -12.18 -18.93
N VAL A 92 2.13 -12.67 -17.69
CA VAL A 92 0.86 -12.83 -16.97
C VAL A 92 0.39 -11.54 -16.29
N MET A 93 1.20 -10.47 -16.34
CA MET A 93 0.85 -9.17 -15.78
C MET A 93 -0.42 -8.63 -16.45
N ALA A 94 -1.34 -8.12 -15.63
CA ALA A 94 -2.59 -7.58 -16.13
C ALA A 94 -2.36 -6.36 -17.03
N GLU A 95 -3.25 -6.16 -18.00
CA GLU A 95 -3.27 -4.93 -18.77
C GLU A 95 -3.67 -3.74 -17.90
N ARG A 96 -3.41 -2.53 -18.40
CA ARG A 96 -3.82 -1.31 -17.73
C ARG A 96 -5.35 -1.27 -17.56
N SER A 97 -5.83 -1.04 -16.34
CA SER A 97 -7.22 -0.66 -16.09
C SER A 97 -7.46 0.80 -16.51
N GLU A 98 -8.61 1.07 -17.13
CA GLU A 98 -8.91 2.41 -17.67
C GLU A 98 -9.59 3.36 -16.67
N ASP A 99 -10.01 2.88 -15.49
CA ASP A 99 -10.84 3.71 -14.58
C ASP A 99 -10.56 3.49 -13.09
N ASP A 100 -9.38 3.92 -12.65
CA ASP A 100 -8.95 3.86 -11.26
C ASP A 100 -9.90 4.66 -10.34
N THR A 101 -10.49 5.74 -10.86
CA THR A 101 -11.41 6.60 -10.10
C THR A 101 -12.70 5.87 -9.71
N LYS A 102 -13.29 5.09 -10.63
CA LYS A 102 -14.48 4.29 -10.32
C LYS A 102 -14.18 3.17 -9.33
N VAL A 103 -13.05 2.49 -9.49
CA VAL A 103 -12.63 1.41 -8.59
C VAL A 103 -12.39 1.94 -7.17
N GLU A 104 -11.70 3.08 -7.04
CA GLU A 104 -11.47 3.72 -5.75
C GLU A 104 -12.78 4.14 -5.08
N ASN A 105 -13.69 4.79 -5.81
CA ASN A 105 -14.98 5.22 -5.26
C ASN A 105 -15.87 4.04 -4.84
N GLY A 106 -15.90 2.96 -5.64
CA GLY A 106 -16.60 1.73 -5.28
C GLY A 106 -16.05 1.12 -4.00
N THR A 107 -14.73 1.03 -3.88
CA THR A 107 -14.08 0.49 -2.68
C THR A 107 -14.33 1.37 -1.46
N ARG A 108 -14.13 2.69 -1.58
CA ARG A 108 -14.40 3.65 -0.48
C ARG A 108 -15.83 3.60 0.02
N SER A 109 -16.80 3.51 -0.90
CA SER A 109 -18.22 3.46 -0.53
C SER A 109 -18.62 2.16 0.18
N SER A 110 -17.82 1.10 0.04
CA SER A 110 -18.04 -0.20 0.72
C SER A 110 -17.39 -0.33 2.09
N LEU A 111 -16.49 0.58 2.48
CA LEU A 111 -15.77 0.49 3.76
C LEU A 111 -16.70 0.65 4.95
N LYS A 112 -16.45 -0.09 6.03
CA LYS A 112 -17.22 -0.03 7.26
C LYS A 112 -16.31 0.20 8.46
N LEU A 113 -16.65 1.19 9.28
CA LEU A 113 -15.98 1.50 10.53
C LEU A 113 -16.77 0.91 11.69
N TYR A 114 -16.11 0.14 12.55
CA TYR A 114 -16.69 -0.44 13.75
C TYR A 114 -15.99 0.08 15.00
N ARG A 115 -16.74 0.26 16.09
CA ARG A 115 -16.24 0.54 17.43
C ARG A 115 -16.36 -0.70 18.29
N CYS A 116 -15.24 -1.10 18.89
CA CYS A 116 -15.18 -2.17 19.89
C CYS A 116 -14.97 -1.55 21.28
N SER A 117 -15.77 -1.95 22.28
CA SER A 117 -15.70 -1.43 23.65
C SER A 117 -16.03 -2.51 24.67
N ASP A 118 -15.28 -2.58 25.76
CA ASP A 118 -15.47 -3.48 26.90
C ASP A 118 -15.72 -2.74 28.23
N ALA A 119 -15.84 -1.40 28.19
CA ALA A 119 -15.99 -0.52 29.35
C ALA A 119 -17.12 -0.90 30.34
N ASP A 120 -18.16 -1.58 29.87
CA ASP A 120 -19.28 -2.04 30.71
C ASP A 120 -19.09 -3.48 31.24
N GLY A 121 -17.89 -4.05 31.11
CA GLY A 121 -17.60 -5.47 31.41
C GLY A 121 -18.15 -6.44 30.37
N ILE A 122 -18.74 -5.94 29.28
CA ILE A 122 -19.26 -6.72 28.14
C ILE A 122 -18.66 -6.16 26.86
N TYR A 123 -18.01 -7.03 26.09
CA TYR A 123 -17.48 -6.68 24.78
C TYR A 123 -18.62 -6.40 23.78
N LYS A 124 -18.65 -5.19 23.24
CA LYS A 124 -19.64 -4.72 22.27
C LYS A 124 -18.95 -4.24 21.00
N VAL A 125 -19.43 -4.69 19.85
CA VAL A 125 -19.01 -4.22 18.53
C VAL A 125 -20.19 -3.50 17.88
N VAL A 126 -20.00 -2.23 17.52
CA VAL A 126 -21.05 -1.38 16.94
C VAL A 126 -20.53 -0.77 15.65
N GLU A 127 -21.31 -0.87 14.57
CA GLU A 127 -21.01 -0.17 13.30
C GLU A 127 -21.19 1.34 13.52
N VAL A 128 -20.13 2.11 13.28
CA VAL A 128 -20.08 3.58 13.45
C VAL A 128 -20.47 4.28 12.16
N LYS A 129 -19.91 3.83 11.03
CA LYS A 129 -20.11 4.46 9.73
C LYS A 129 -19.84 3.48 8.60
N THR A 130 -20.53 3.64 7.49
CA THR A 130 -20.26 2.95 6.22
C THR A 130 -20.00 4.00 5.13
N GLY A 131 -19.06 3.73 4.23
CA GLY A 131 -18.71 4.56 3.09
C GLY A 131 -17.50 5.45 3.32
N ASN A 132 -17.59 6.71 2.91
CA ASN A 132 -16.47 7.65 2.95
C ASN A 132 -16.06 7.95 4.40
N LEU A 133 -15.02 7.27 4.88
CA LEU A 133 -14.49 7.40 6.23
C LEU A 133 -13.53 8.59 6.32
N GLU A 134 -13.64 9.35 7.40
CA GLU A 134 -12.81 10.49 7.75
C GLU A 134 -12.14 10.22 9.09
N GLN A 135 -10.96 10.81 9.31
CA GLN A 135 -10.24 10.63 10.58
C GLN A 135 -11.05 11.14 11.80
N SER A 136 -11.93 12.13 11.58
CA SER A 136 -12.90 12.64 12.56
C SER A 136 -13.92 11.59 13.02
N ASP A 137 -14.16 10.53 12.24
CA ASP A 137 -15.04 9.43 12.62
C ASP A 137 -14.41 8.54 13.72
N LEU A 138 -13.10 8.65 13.93
CA LEU A 138 -12.40 8.01 15.04
C LEU A 138 -12.67 8.84 16.32
N ILE A 139 -13.61 8.38 17.15
CA ILE A 139 -13.92 9.04 18.42
C ILE A 139 -12.69 8.98 19.35
N PRO A 140 -12.20 10.12 19.88
CA PRO A 140 -11.17 10.12 20.92
C PRO A 140 -11.81 9.76 22.27
N ALA A 141 -12.07 8.48 22.50
CA ALA A 141 -12.52 8.01 23.81
C ALA A 141 -11.32 7.80 24.74
N VAL A 142 -11.04 8.83 25.55
CA VAL A 142 -10.30 8.77 26.83
C VAL A 142 -8.85 8.24 26.76
N MET A 143 -7.88 9.14 26.56
CA MET A 143 -6.58 9.04 27.22
C MET A 143 -6.16 10.40 27.79
N PRO A 144 -5.90 10.53 29.10
CA PRO A 144 -5.13 11.65 29.60
C PRO A 144 -3.67 11.47 29.12
N SER A 145 -3.11 12.54 28.54
CA SER A 145 -1.69 12.75 28.28
C SER A 145 -0.93 11.69 27.47
N LEU A 146 -0.87 11.87 26.14
CA LEU A 146 0.41 11.96 25.41
C LEU A 146 0.14 12.57 24.03
N ASN A 147 0.67 13.76 23.77
CA ASN A 147 0.71 14.32 22.42
C ASN A 147 1.73 13.53 21.59
N VAL A 148 1.27 12.55 20.82
CA VAL A 148 1.95 12.18 19.57
C VAL A 148 1.16 12.83 18.45
N PHE A 149 1.75 13.88 17.89
CA PHE A 149 1.20 14.66 16.78
C PHE A 149 1.66 13.97 15.50
N LEU A 150 0.75 13.32 14.75
CA LEU A 150 0.98 13.02 13.34
C LEU A 150 -0.22 13.51 12.52
N ARG A 151 0.01 14.61 11.82
CA ARG A 151 -0.87 15.16 10.79
C ARG A 151 -0.40 14.65 9.45
N MET A 152 -1.26 13.96 8.71
CA MET A 152 -1.11 13.88 7.25
C MET A 152 -2.43 13.47 6.59
N PHE A 153 -3.10 14.45 5.99
CA PHE A 153 -3.85 14.26 4.76
C PHE A 153 -3.41 15.37 3.80
N CYS A 154 -3.45 15.06 2.49
CA CYS A 154 -3.12 15.98 1.40
C CYS A 154 -3.76 17.36 1.56
#